data_AF-A0A8C6ANZ4-F1
#
_entry.id   AF-A0A8C6ANZ4-F1
#
_cell.length_a   1.000
_cell.length_b   1.000
_cell.length_c   1.000
_cell.angle_alpha   90.00
_cell.angle_beta   90.00
_cell.angle_gamma   90.00
#
_symmetry.space_group_name_H-M   'P 1'
#
loop_
_entity.id
_entity.type
_entity.pdbx_description
1 polymer ?
#
loop_
_entity_poly.entity_id
_entity_poly.type
_entity_poly.pdbx_seq_one_letter_code
_entity_poly.pdbx_strand_id
1 'polypeptide(L)'
;MAAVRKPVLLGLRDTAVHCCPTGLGAWTASKLGGIPDALPAVAAPRPVCELCRQPLVLVVQVYCPLEGSPFHRLLHVFACPRPGCASGRARSWKVFRSQCLQMREKETQDAQKQENGLTAEDWCEGADDWGSDREEAPLPQLISDFGNDSSRAKDRDWTAQLQDLRLQDTVPGAAPPVPPGEGMALPSVLPQFLPYYICVVDEDDYRDFVSLDHAQSLLREYQQREGTDMEHLLSQSLSSDGDEKYEKTIIKSGDKMFYKFMKRIAACQEQILRYSWSGEPLFLTCPTSEVTELPACSHCGIRRIFEFQLMPALVSMLRSANLGLSVEFGTVLIYTCEKSCWPQNHQTPVEEFCIIQEDPDELLFK
;
A
#
# COMPACT_ATOMS: atom_id res chain seq x y z
N MET A 1 -5.71 -7.53 -34.42
CA MET A 1 -4.73 -7.02 -33.43
C MET A 1 -5.33 -7.31 -32.06
N ALA A 2 -4.75 -8.23 -31.30
CA ALA A 2 -5.21 -8.49 -29.93
C ALA A 2 -4.99 -7.21 -29.11
N ALA A 3 -6.02 -6.75 -28.39
CA ALA A 3 -5.87 -5.62 -27.49
C ALA A 3 -4.81 -5.99 -26.44
N VAL A 4 -3.71 -5.23 -26.38
CA VAL A 4 -2.70 -5.39 -25.33
C VAL A 4 -3.41 -5.14 -24.01
N ARG A 5 -3.51 -6.19 -23.17
CA ARG A 5 -4.09 -6.06 -21.83
C ARG A 5 -3.17 -5.15 -21.04
N LYS A 6 -3.75 -4.12 -20.41
CA LYS A 6 -2.99 -3.28 -19.48
C LYS A 6 -2.54 -4.14 -18.30
N PRO A 7 -1.28 -3.99 -17.84
CA PRO A 7 -0.81 -4.72 -16.67
C PRO A 7 -1.64 -4.32 -15.45
N VAL A 8 -1.76 -5.28 -14.54
CA VAL A 8 -2.38 -5.08 -13.24
C VAL A 8 -1.25 -5.08 -12.22
N LEU A 9 -1.18 -4.03 -11.42
CA LEU A 9 -0.16 -3.91 -10.39
C LEU A 9 -0.75 -4.26 -9.03
N LEU A 10 -0.09 -5.11 -8.26
CA LEU A 10 -0.46 -5.45 -6.89
C LEU A 10 0.39 -4.62 -5.93
N GLY A 11 -0.23 -4.13 -4.87
CA GLY A 11 0.43 -3.50 -3.74
C GLY A 11 0.53 -4.48 -2.58
N LEU A 12 1.74 -4.64 -2.05
CA LEU A 12 2.04 -5.45 -0.87
C LEU A 12 2.59 -4.56 0.25
N ARG A 13 2.38 -4.96 1.50
CA ARG A 13 2.97 -4.26 2.63
C ARG A 13 4.48 -4.51 2.67
N ASP A 14 5.24 -3.45 2.74
CA ASP A 14 6.70 -3.48 2.85
C ASP A 14 7.14 -3.02 4.26
N THR A 15 8.32 -2.42 4.37
CA THR A 15 8.92 -1.91 5.60
C THR A 15 8.08 -0.83 6.29
N ALA A 16 8.21 -0.76 7.61
CA ALA A 16 7.58 0.27 8.42
C ALA A 16 8.20 1.64 8.14
N VAL A 17 7.37 2.68 8.15
CA VAL A 17 7.85 4.07 7.99
C VAL A 17 8.31 4.57 9.35
N HIS A 18 9.60 4.45 9.64
CA HIS A 18 10.20 4.80 10.94
C HIS A 18 10.39 6.31 11.16
N CYS A 19 10.36 7.12 10.11
CA CYS A 19 10.48 8.58 10.17
C CYS A 19 9.55 9.18 9.11
N CYS A 20 8.97 10.36 9.38
CA CYS A 20 8.30 11.12 8.33
C CYS A 20 9.39 11.45 7.28
N PRO A 21 9.28 10.96 6.03
CA PRO A 21 10.29 11.27 5.04
C PRO A 21 10.33 12.79 4.86
N THR A 22 11.45 13.40 5.21
CA THR A 22 11.66 14.85 5.11
C THR A 22 12.42 15.11 3.82
N GLY A 23 11.74 15.55 2.76
CA GLY A 23 12.39 15.81 1.47
C GLY A 23 11.41 16.14 0.34
N LEU A 24 11.94 16.68 -0.77
CA LEU A 24 11.16 17.13 -1.94
C LEU A 24 10.35 16.01 -2.63
N GLY A 25 10.66 14.75 -2.35
CA GLY A 25 10.01 13.55 -2.91
C GLY A 25 9.31 12.66 -1.87
N ALA A 26 9.12 13.11 -0.63
CA ALA A 26 8.47 12.29 0.41
C ALA A 26 7.07 11.78 0.00
N TRP A 27 6.35 12.59 -0.77
CA TRP A 27 5.00 12.32 -1.27
C TRP A 27 4.96 11.35 -2.47
N THR A 28 6.10 10.99 -3.08
CA THR A 28 6.13 10.05 -4.21
C THR A 28 6.03 8.59 -3.76
N ALA A 29 6.08 8.33 -2.46
CA ALA A 29 5.94 6.99 -1.91
C ALA A 29 4.46 6.65 -1.66
N SER A 30 4.05 5.45 -2.09
CA SER A 30 2.79 4.84 -1.68
C SER A 30 2.96 4.22 -0.29
N LYS A 31 1.98 4.43 0.59
CA LYS A 31 2.00 3.96 1.98
C LYS A 31 0.60 3.67 2.49
N LEU A 32 0.49 2.75 3.44
CA LEU A 32 -0.71 2.56 4.25
C LEU A 32 -0.52 3.27 5.59
N GLY A 33 -1.59 3.84 6.15
CA GLY A 33 -1.56 4.52 7.45
C GLY A 33 -0.70 5.80 7.50
N GLY A 34 -0.48 6.29 8.73
CA GLY A 34 0.27 7.52 9.00
C GLY A 34 -0.49 8.81 8.73
N ILE A 35 0.27 9.87 8.45
CA ILE A 35 -0.22 11.21 8.12
C ILE A 35 -0.19 11.39 6.60
N PRO A 36 -1.24 11.96 5.99
CA PRO A 36 -1.28 12.22 4.55
C PRO A 36 -0.22 13.23 4.14
N ASP A 37 0.51 12.92 3.07
CA ASP A 37 1.48 13.84 2.50
C ASP A 37 0.78 14.92 1.66
N ALA A 38 1.43 16.07 1.53
CA ALA A 38 0.98 17.16 0.70
C ALA A 38 1.81 17.22 -0.58
N LEU A 39 1.16 17.37 -1.74
CA LEU A 39 1.86 17.73 -2.97
C LEU A 39 2.30 19.20 -2.90
N PRO A 40 3.36 19.59 -3.64
CA PRO A 40 3.72 20.99 -3.79
C PRO A 40 2.51 21.84 -4.22
N ALA A 41 2.26 22.93 -3.48
CA ALA A 41 1.13 23.84 -3.69
C ALA A 41 -0.29 23.27 -3.53
N VAL A 42 -0.44 22.05 -2.98
CA VAL A 42 -1.76 21.46 -2.68
C VAL A 42 -1.83 21.06 -1.21
N ALA A 43 -2.84 21.53 -0.48
CA ALA A 43 -3.00 21.19 0.92
C ALA A 43 -3.33 19.70 1.12
N ALA A 44 -2.75 19.08 2.14
CA ALA A 44 -3.12 17.71 2.51
C ALA A 44 -4.59 17.64 2.96
N PRO A 45 -5.39 16.68 2.45
CA PRO A 45 -6.80 16.54 2.82
C PRO A 45 -6.95 16.18 4.31
N ARG A 46 -7.88 16.86 4.99
CA ARG A 46 -8.25 16.60 6.40
C ARG A 46 -9.76 16.43 6.55
N PRO A 47 -10.33 15.36 5.98
CA PRO A 47 -11.77 15.18 5.95
C PRO A 47 -12.36 14.80 7.31
N VAL A 48 -13.65 15.08 7.48
CA VAL A 48 -14.45 14.65 8.64
C VAL A 48 -15.53 13.67 8.21
N CYS A 49 -15.87 12.74 9.11
CA CYS A 49 -16.94 11.77 8.93
C CYS A 49 -18.30 12.48 8.90
N GLU A 50 -19.17 12.13 7.96
CA GLU A 50 -20.49 12.76 7.84
C GLU A 50 -21.48 12.28 8.90
N LEU A 51 -21.20 11.14 9.54
CA LEU A 51 -22.03 10.54 10.59
C LEU A 51 -21.68 11.10 11.98
N CYS A 52 -20.41 11.01 12.38
CA CYS A 52 -19.99 11.37 13.73
C CYS A 52 -19.25 12.71 13.83
N ARG A 53 -18.99 13.37 12.69
CA ARG A 53 -18.29 14.67 12.59
C ARG A 53 -16.87 14.70 13.15
N GLN A 54 -16.25 13.55 13.35
CA GLN A 54 -14.85 13.45 13.75
C GLN A 54 -13.92 13.38 12.54
N PRO A 55 -12.62 13.73 12.72
CA PRO A 55 -11.60 13.52 11.69
C PRO A 55 -11.58 12.05 11.23
N LEU A 56 -11.52 11.85 9.91
CA LEU A 56 -11.23 10.54 9.34
C LEU A 56 -9.73 10.26 9.43
N VAL A 57 -9.39 8.97 9.43
CA VAL A 57 -7.99 8.51 9.47
C VAL A 57 -7.55 8.02 8.10
N LEU A 58 -6.28 8.24 7.77
CA LEU A 58 -5.71 7.80 6.50
C LEU A 58 -5.59 6.27 6.48
N VAL A 59 -6.22 5.64 5.49
CA VAL A 59 -6.12 4.19 5.24
C VAL A 59 -4.94 3.93 4.32
N VAL A 60 -4.93 4.57 3.15
CA VAL A 60 -3.81 4.51 2.20
C VAL A 60 -3.58 5.83 1.50
N GLN A 61 -2.34 6.02 1.08
CA GLN A 61 -1.89 7.01 0.13
C GLN A 61 -1.23 6.29 -1.05
N VAL A 62 -1.64 6.63 -2.27
CA VAL A 62 -1.23 5.96 -3.49
C VAL A 62 -0.71 6.99 -4.48
N TYR A 63 0.59 6.93 -4.76
CA TYR A 63 1.20 7.68 -5.84
C TYR A 63 0.96 6.94 -7.17
N CYS A 64 0.27 7.58 -8.11
CA CYS A 64 -0.27 6.93 -9.31
C CYS A 64 -0.24 7.85 -10.54
N PRO A 65 0.96 8.23 -11.01
CA PRO A 65 1.10 9.01 -12.24
C PRO A 65 0.46 8.27 -13.42
N LEU A 66 -0.10 9.03 -14.38
CA LEU A 66 -0.64 8.46 -15.61
C LEU A 66 0.40 8.50 -16.72
N GLU A 67 0.46 7.42 -17.48
CA GLU A 67 1.33 7.34 -18.66
C GLU A 67 1.01 8.47 -19.65
N GLY A 68 2.05 9.17 -20.11
CA GLY A 68 1.92 10.31 -21.02
C GLY A 68 1.40 11.62 -20.39
N SER A 69 1.14 11.64 -19.08
CA SER A 69 0.75 12.85 -18.34
C SER A 69 1.98 13.49 -17.68
N PRO A 70 2.17 14.82 -17.79
CA PRO A 70 3.21 15.54 -17.06
C PRO A 70 2.82 15.81 -15.59
N PHE A 71 1.69 15.29 -15.13
CA PHE A 71 1.18 15.52 -13.78
C PHE A 71 1.47 14.34 -12.86
N HIS A 72 2.01 14.66 -11.69
CA HIS A 72 2.03 13.75 -10.56
C HIS A 72 0.65 13.68 -9.93
N ARG A 73 0.23 12.48 -9.53
CA ARG A 73 -1.09 12.23 -8.94
C ARG A 73 -0.92 11.47 -7.64
N LEU A 74 -1.57 11.97 -6.60
CA LEU A 74 -1.59 11.37 -5.28
C LEU A 74 -3.04 11.19 -4.83
N LEU A 75 -3.44 9.93 -4.62
CA LEU A 75 -4.74 9.62 -4.05
C LEU A 75 -4.61 9.28 -2.57
N HIS A 76 -5.56 9.78 -1.79
CA HIS A 76 -5.70 9.48 -0.37
C HIS A 76 -7.06 8.87 -0.12
N VAL A 77 -7.09 7.76 0.61
CA VAL A 77 -8.33 7.10 1.05
C VAL A 77 -8.42 7.22 2.57
N PHE A 78 -9.54 7.74 3.04
CA PHE A 78 -9.82 7.95 4.45
C PHE A 78 -11.04 7.17 4.91
N ALA A 79 -11.02 6.68 6.14
CA ALA A 79 -12.12 5.96 6.76
C ALA A 79 -12.36 6.44 8.20
N CYS A 80 -13.59 6.25 8.69
CA CYS A 80 -13.93 6.56 10.07
C CYS A 80 -13.60 5.35 10.94
N PRO A 81 -12.73 5.48 11.97
CA PRO A 81 -12.31 4.36 12.79
C PRO A 81 -13.32 4.00 13.91
N ARG A 82 -14.50 4.64 13.91
CA ARG A 82 -15.52 4.43 14.94
C ARG A 82 -16.44 3.27 14.52
N PRO A 83 -16.66 2.26 15.38
CA PRO A 83 -17.50 1.11 15.06
C PRO A 83 -18.92 1.49 14.61
N GLY A 84 -19.54 2.50 15.25
CA GLY A 84 -20.87 2.98 14.88
C GLY A 84 -20.97 3.65 13.50
N CYS A 85 -19.84 3.86 12.81
CA CYS A 85 -19.79 4.42 11.45
C CYS A 85 -19.47 3.36 10.38
N ALA A 86 -19.20 2.10 10.75
CA ALA A 86 -18.83 1.04 9.82
C ALA A 86 -19.92 0.80 8.76
N SER A 87 -21.18 0.69 9.16
CA SER A 87 -22.34 0.54 8.26
C SER A 87 -22.68 1.79 7.43
N GLY A 88 -21.92 2.88 7.61
CA GLY A 88 -22.12 4.16 6.93
C GLY A 88 -21.70 4.18 5.46
N ARG A 89 -21.01 3.13 4.98
CA ARG A 89 -20.47 2.97 3.61
C ARG A 89 -19.90 4.28 3.05
N ALA A 90 -20.59 4.94 2.13
CA ALA A 90 -20.11 6.17 1.48
C ALA A 90 -19.98 7.39 2.41
N ARG A 91 -20.67 7.43 3.56
CA ARG A 91 -20.70 8.59 4.48
C ARG A 91 -19.57 8.56 5.52
N SER A 92 -18.94 7.40 5.70
CA SER A 92 -17.82 7.17 6.61
C SER A 92 -16.47 7.02 5.91
N TRP A 93 -16.47 7.08 4.57
CA TRP A 93 -15.29 6.98 3.72
C TRP A 93 -15.19 8.19 2.80
N LYS A 94 -13.98 8.68 2.56
CA LYS A 94 -13.73 9.75 1.58
C LYS A 94 -12.45 9.49 0.82
N VAL A 95 -12.46 9.80 -0.47
CA VAL A 95 -11.30 9.68 -1.34
C VAL A 95 -10.97 11.04 -1.94
N PHE A 96 -9.70 11.41 -1.91
CA PHE A 96 -9.23 12.66 -2.47
C PHE A 96 -8.08 12.43 -3.43
N ARG A 97 -8.13 13.09 -4.59
CA ARG A 97 -7.04 13.15 -5.54
C ARG A 97 -6.39 14.53 -5.47
N SER A 98 -5.07 14.56 -5.40
CA SER A 98 -4.26 15.77 -5.56
C SER A 98 -3.40 15.64 -6.81
N GLN A 99 -3.14 16.76 -7.50
CA GLN A 99 -2.23 16.79 -8.64
C GLN A 99 -1.31 18.01 -8.61
N CYS A 100 -0.08 17.81 -9.06
CA CYS A 100 0.86 18.88 -9.35
C CYS A 100 1.58 18.59 -10.67
N LEU A 101 2.02 19.65 -11.34
CA LEU A 101 2.85 19.51 -12.54
C LEU A 101 4.23 18.99 -12.14
N GLN A 102 4.79 18.08 -12.92
CA GLN A 102 6.19 17.70 -12.83
C GLN A 102 7.04 18.93 -13.16
N MET A 103 7.57 19.58 -12.13
CA MET A 103 8.62 20.57 -12.29
C MET A 103 9.88 19.79 -12.68
N ARG A 104 10.43 20.04 -13.88
CA ARG A 104 11.79 19.58 -14.18
C ARG A 104 12.69 20.20 -13.12
N GLU A 105 13.49 19.38 -12.45
CA GLU A 105 14.57 19.82 -11.56
C GLU A 105 15.61 20.62 -12.39
N LYS A 106 15.27 21.87 -12.73
CA LYS A 106 16.20 22.89 -13.18
C LYS A 106 16.29 23.86 -12.02
N GLU A 107 17.19 23.57 -11.09
CA GLU A 107 17.85 24.51 -10.16
C GLU A 107 18.53 23.72 -9.03
N THR A 108 19.61 23.00 -9.38
CA THR A 108 20.74 22.68 -8.46
C THR A 108 22.01 22.25 -9.19
N GLN A 109 22.00 22.05 -10.52
CA GLN A 109 23.24 21.87 -11.29
C GLN A 109 23.94 23.19 -11.69
N ASP A 110 23.26 24.33 -11.59
CA ASP A 110 23.86 25.65 -11.87
C ASP A 110 24.54 26.29 -10.64
N ALA A 111 24.41 25.69 -9.45
CA ALA A 111 25.17 26.09 -8.25
C ALA A 111 26.49 25.31 -8.08
N GLN A 112 26.63 24.13 -8.70
CA GLN A 112 27.88 23.34 -8.69
C GLN A 112 28.86 23.69 -9.82
N LYS A 113 28.48 24.58 -10.74
CA LYS A 113 29.38 25.04 -11.82
C LYS A 113 30.26 26.24 -11.44
N GLN A 114 30.20 26.68 -10.18
CA GLN A 114 31.06 27.74 -9.64
C GLN A 114 31.88 27.28 -8.42
N GLU A 115 32.20 25.98 -8.36
CA GLU A 115 33.27 25.43 -7.51
C GLU A 115 34.08 24.35 -8.26
N ASN A 116 34.36 24.57 -9.54
CA ASN A 116 35.44 23.87 -10.23
C ASN A 116 36.71 24.69 -10.09
N GLY A 117 37.39 24.48 -8.97
CA GLY A 117 38.64 25.15 -8.64
C GLY A 117 39.51 24.37 -7.67
N LEU A 118 39.43 23.04 -7.59
CA LEU A 118 40.46 22.21 -6.94
C LEU A 118 40.63 20.89 -7.70
N THR A 119 41.90 20.53 -7.83
CA THR A 119 42.52 19.55 -8.72
C THR A 119 42.00 18.12 -8.57
N ALA A 120 41.65 17.51 -9.71
CA ALA A 120 41.41 16.08 -9.83
C ALA A 120 42.76 15.35 -9.87
N GLU A 121 43.10 14.68 -8.77
CA GLU A 121 44.10 13.61 -8.77
C GLU A 121 43.34 12.28 -8.66
N ASP A 122 43.17 11.67 -9.84
CA ASP A 122 43.44 10.27 -10.13
C ASP A 122 43.08 9.22 -9.07
N TRP A 123 41.89 8.63 -9.21
CA TRP A 123 41.44 7.45 -8.45
C TRP A 123 41.02 6.33 -9.42
N CYS A 124 41.88 6.00 -10.40
CA CYS A 124 41.68 4.83 -11.28
C CYS A 124 43.01 4.14 -11.65
N GLU A 125 43.96 4.00 -10.71
CA GLU A 125 45.03 3.00 -10.83
C GLU A 125 44.85 1.93 -9.76
N GLY A 126 44.37 0.73 -10.15
CA GLY A 126 44.36 -0.43 -9.26
C GLY A 126 43.15 -1.35 -9.34
N ALA A 127 42.25 -1.20 -10.33
CA ALA A 127 41.16 -2.14 -10.54
C ALA A 127 41.54 -3.19 -11.59
N ASP A 128 42.52 -4.04 -11.28
CA ASP A 128 42.83 -5.26 -12.01
C ASP A 128 43.46 -6.27 -11.03
N ASP A 129 42.67 -7.18 -10.46
CA ASP A 129 43.03 -8.61 -10.26
C ASP A 129 41.90 -9.36 -9.52
N TRP A 130 40.85 -9.77 -10.25
CA TRP A 130 39.90 -10.78 -9.75
C TRP A 130 40.41 -12.18 -10.11
N GLY A 131 41.57 -12.52 -9.52
CA GLY A 131 42.28 -13.78 -9.72
C GLY A 131 41.47 -15.02 -9.35
N SER A 132 41.54 -15.99 -10.27
CA SER A 132 40.92 -17.32 -10.29
C SER A 132 41.48 -18.31 -9.25
N ASP A 133 40.62 -19.26 -8.90
CA ASP A 133 40.80 -20.45 -8.03
C ASP A 133 42.15 -21.19 -8.10
N ARG A 134 42.70 -21.62 -6.94
CA ARG A 134 42.88 -23.05 -6.53
C ARG A 134 43.81 -23.26 -5.32
N GLU A 135 43.30 -24.11 -4.42
CA GLU A 135 43.93 -25.19 -3.60
C GLU A 135 45.08 -24.97 -2.59
N GLU A 136 44.80 -25.50 -1.39
CA GLU A 136 45.65 -26.27 -0.46
C GLU A 136 46.40 -25.57 0.71
N ALA A 137 46.05 -26.01 1.92
CA ALA A 137 46.69 -25.67 3.20
C ALA A 137 48.03 -26.44 3.38
N PRO A 138 48.91 -26.15 4.38
CA PRO A 138 48.62 -26.48 5.79
C PRO A 138 49.25 -25.56 6.89
N LEU A 139 48.76 -25.77 8.12
CA LEU A 139 49.15 -25.19 9.42
C LEU A 139 50.59 -25.57 9.89
N PRO A 140 51.17 -24.88 10.91
CA PRO A 140 51.19 -25.42 12.29
C PRO A 140 51.01 -24.35 13.40
N GLN A 141 50.08 -24.51 14.36
CA GLN A 141 50.20 -25.08 15.73
C GLN A 141 51.27 -24.48 16.69
N LEU A 142 50.84 -23.82 17.78
CA LEU A 142 51.11 -24.25 19.18
C LEU A 142 50.36 -23.41 20.25
N ILE A 143 50.18 -24.05 21.41
CA ILE A 143 49.27 -23.77 22.54
C ILE A 143 50.01 -23.15 23.76
N SER A 144 49.23 -22.49 24.64
CA SER A 144 49.37 -22.28 26.11
C SER A 144 50.05 -21.02 26.68
N ASP A 145 49.18 -20.19 27.27
CA ASP A 145 49.07 -19.88 28.71
C ASP A 145 49.89 -18.79 29.44
N PHE A 146 49.09 -17.94 30.12
CA PHE A 146 49.27 -17.19 31.37
C PHE A 146 50.46 -16.23 31.57
N GLY A 147 50.14 -14.96 31.90
CA GLY A 147 51.05 -14.12 32.68
C GLY A 147 50.83 -12.61 32.55
N ASN A 148 50.24 -12.03 33.59
CA ASN A 148 49.99 -10.62 33.87
C ASN A 148 51.25 -9.72 33.79
N ASP A 149 51.17 -8.54 33.16
CA ASP A 149 51.23 -7.22 33.84
C ASP A 149 51.62 -6.03 32.91
N SER A 150 50.72 -5.05 32.88
CA SER A 150 50.97 -3.59 32.98
C SER A 150 52.02 -2.91 32.08
N SER A 151 51.57 -2.16 31.06
CA SER A 151 51.44 -0.69 31.16
C SER A 151 51.17 0.04 29.81
N ARG A 152 50.04 0.77 29.79
CA ARG A 152 49.92 2.19 29.40
C ARG A 152 50.05 2.59 27.91
N ALA A 153 48.91 2.79 27.25
CA ALA A 153 48.62 4.01 26.45
C ALA A 153 47.13 4.15 26.08
N LYS A 154 46.43 4.99 26.86
CA LYS A 154 45.27 5.85 26.55
C LYS A 154 44.39 5.49 25.34
N ASP A 155 43.23 4.91 25.63
CA ASP A 155 42.05 5.02 24.77
C ASP A 155 41.00 5.85 25.53
N ARG A 156 40.62 7.02 24.97
CA ARG A 156 39.66 7.93 25.60
C ARG A 156 38.29 7.70 24.98
N ASP A 157 37.47 7.04 25.77
CA ASP A 157 36.04 6.85 25.67
C ASP A 157 35.29 8.17 25.36
N TRP A 158 34.55 8.20 24.24
CA TRP A 158 33.76 9.35 23.76
C TRP A 158 32.38 9.46 24.43
N THR A 159 32.07 8.57 25.38
CA THR A 159 30.72 8.39 25.92
C THR A 159 30.36 9.37 27.06
N ALA A 160 31.28 10.27 27.45
CA ALA A 160 31.06 11.24 28.55
C ALA A 160 30.87 12.71 28.10
N GLN A 161 30.85 13.02 26.79
CA GLN A 161 30.83 14.40 26.29
C GLN A 161 29.50 14.86 25.65
N LEU A 162 28.42 14.07 25.76
CA LEU A 162 27.09 14.43 25.23
C LEU A 162 26.03 14.72 26.30
N GLN A 163 26.41 14.89 27.56
CA GLN A 163 25.47 15.22 28.65
C GLN A 163 25.44 16.69 29.08
N ASP A 164 26.12 17.62 28.38
CA ASP A 164 26.31 18.97 28.90
C ASP A 164 25.88 20.11 27.96
N LEU A 165 24.69 19.99 27.36
CA LEU A 165 24.00 21.11 26.71
C LEU A 165 22.53 21.18 27.16
N ARG A 166 22.30 21.59 28.41
CA ARG A 166 21.01 22.13 28.86
C ARG A 166 21.13 23.64 29.03
N LEU A 167 20.49 24.40 28.14
CA LEU A 167 20.31 25.84 28.32
C LEU A 167 19.26 26.07 29.42
N GLN A 168 19.71 26.67 30.51
CA GLN A 168 18.91 27.19 31.61
C GLN A 168 18.83 28.71 31.44
N ASP A 169 17.62 29.26 31.42
CA ASP A 169 17.38 30.69 31.70
C ASP A 169 16.50 30.80 32.94
N THR A 170 17.07 31.34 34.02
CA THR A 170 16.38 31.93 35.18
C THR A 170 17.00 33.33 35.33
N VAL A 171 16.35 34.39 35.83
CA VAL A 171 15.77 34.63 37.18
C VAL A 171 14.98 35.99 37.14
N PRO A 172 14.39 36.54 38.24
CA PRO A 172 13.25 36.14 39.11
C PRO A 172 12.08 37.16 39.20
N GLY A 173 10.93 36.73 39.77
CA GLY A 173 10.27 37.50 40.85
C GLY A 173 8.73 37.59 40.91
N ALA A 174 8.18 37.03 42.00
CA ALA A 174 6.87 37.26 42.66
C ALA A 174 5.65 36.37 42.31
N ALA A 175 4.95 35.93 43.37
CA ALA A 175 3.74 35.07 43.43
C ALA A 175 2.78 35.63 44.51
N PRO A 176 1.55 35.10 44.78
CA PRO A 176 0.48 34.47 43.96
C PRO A 176 -0.91 35.20 44.20
N PRO A 177 -2.10 34.75 43.69
CA PRO A 177 -2.90 33.61 44.22
C PRO A 177 -3.70 32.77 43.16
N VAL A 178 -4.31 31.66 43.62
CA VAL A 178 -5.14 30.62 42.93
C VAL A 178 -6.63 30.77 43.39
N PRO A 179 -7.75 30.18 42.84
CA PRO A 179 -8.08 29.30 41.66
C PRO A 179 -9.30 29.86 40.82
N PRO A 180 -10.17 29.10 40.07
CA PRO A 180 -10.10 27.76 39.44
C PRO A 180 -10.44 27.77 37.92
N GLY A 181 -10.10 26.69 37.22
CA GLY A 181 -10.64 26.42 35.89
C GLY A 181 -9.95 25.24 35.21
N GLU A 182 -10.47 24.04 35.43
CA GLU A 182 -10.06 22.80 34.77
C GLU A 182 -10.24 22.91 33.25
N GLY A 183 -9.19 23.35 32.56
CA GLY A 183 -9.05 23.19 31.12
C GLY A 183 -8.32 21.88 30.85
N MET A 184 -9.05 20.82 30.53
CA MET A 184 -8.47 19.57 30.04
C MET A 184 -7.49 19.86 28.90
N ALA A 185 -6.22 19.51 29.09
CA ALA A 185 -5.26 19.45 28.01
C ALA A 185 -5.72 18.38 27.00
N LEU A 186 -6.05 18.83 25.79
CA LEU A 186 -6.41 17.96 24.66
C LEU A 186 -5.24 17.02 24.34
N PRO A 187 -5.45 15.72 24.06
CA PRO A 187 -4.38 14.88 23.53
C PRO A 187 -3.99 15.42 22.15
N SER A 188 -2.73 15.83 21.98
CA SER A 188 -2.19 16.46 20.77
C SER A 188 -1.89 15.49 19.62
N VAL A 189 -2.33 14.23 19.71
CA VAL A 189 -2.01 13.18 18.73
C VAL A 189 -3.26 12.87 17.90
N LEU A 190 -3.21 13.21 16.61
CA LEU A 190 -4.26 12.83 15.66
C LEU A 190 -4.35 11.29 15.60
N PRO A 191 -5.55 10.69 15.59
CA PRO A 191 -5.68 9.26 15.40
C PRO A 191 -5.09 8.85 14.04
N GLN A 192 -4.17 7.90 14.04
CA GLN A 192 -3.55 7.35 12.84
C GLN A 192 -3.25 5.86 12.98
N PHE A 193 -3.24 5.16 11.84
CA PHE A 193 -2.70 3.82 11.75
C PHE A 193 -1.17 3.87 11.65
N LEU A 194 -0.51 2.77 12.04
CA LEU A 194 0.92 2.61 11.88
C LEU A 194 1.30 2.63 10.39
N PRO A 195 2.27 3.47 9.99
CA PRO A 195 2.59 3.63 8.59
C PRO A 195 3.54 2.54 8.07
N TYR A 196 3.24 2.00 6.89
CA TYR A 196 4.11 1.08 6.15
C TYR A 196 4.15 1.47 4.67
N TYR A 197 5.31 1.29 4.03
CA TYR A 197 5.41 1.47 2.60
C TYR A 197 4.64 0.37 1.85
N ILE A 198 4.22 0.70 0.63
CA ILE A 198 3.59 -0.26 -0.29
C ILE A 198 4.58 -0.53 -1.41
N CYS A 199 5.05 -1.76 -1.51
CA CYS A 199 5.83 -2.20 -2.68
C CYS A 199 4.88 -2.64 -3.79
N VAL A 200 5.31 -2.45 -5.03
CA VAL A 200 4.52 -2.69 -6.24
C VAL A 200 5.11 -3.87 -7.00
N VAL A 201 4.26 -4.82 -7.36
CA VAL A 201 4.62 -6.02 -8.14
C VAL A 201 3.62 -6.22 -9.27
N ASP A 202 4.03 -6.84 -10.37
CA ASP A 202 3.11 -7.15 -11.48
C ASP A 202 2.27 -8.41 -11.16
N GLU A 203 0.97 -8.37 -11.44
CA GLU A 203 0.08 -9.54 -11.25
C GLU A 203 0.53 -10.75 -12.08
N ASP A 204 1.13 -10.49 -13.26
CA ASP A 204 1.62 -11.53 -14.14
C ASP A 204 2.89 -12.23 -13.59
N ASP A 205 3.63 -11.64 -12.66
CA ASP A 205 4.76 -12.30 -11.97
C ASP A 205 4.29 -13.45 -11.07
N TYR A 206 3.04 -13.39 -10.59
CA TYR A 206 2.39 -14.42 -9.77
C TYR A 206 1.46 -15.33 -10.56
N ARG A 207 1.24 -15.03 -11.84
CA ARG A 207 0.55 -15.94 -12.74
C ARG A 207 1.53 -17.03 -13.10
N ASP A 208 1.65 -18.02 -12.21
CA ASP A 208 2.33 -19.26 -12.51
C ASP A 208 1.79 -19.75 -13.86
N PHE A 209 2.61 -19.68 -14.90
CA PHE A 209 2.46 -20.52 -16.07
C PHE A 209 2.81 -21.94 -15.63
N VAL A 210 2.01 -22.54 -14.73
CA VAL A 210 1.95 -23.99 -14.68
C VAL A 210 1.29 -24.37 -16.00
N SER A 211 2.12 -24.65 -17.00
CA SER A 211 1.69 -25.23 -18.26
C SER A 211 0.88 -26.47 -17.92
N LEU A 212 -0.44 -26.35 -17.99
CA LEU A 212 -1.34 -27.50 -17.90
C LEU A 212 -1.25 -28.35 -19.17
N ASP A 213 -0.40 -27.99 -20.13
CA ASP A 213 -0.26 -28.70 -21.40
C ASP A 213 0.19 -30.15 -21.17
N HIS A 214 1.08 -30.39 -20.19
CA HIS A 214 1.48 -31.76 -19.86
C HIS A 214 0.34 -32.56 -19.22
N ALA A 215 -0.41 -31.96 -18.29
CA ALA A 215 -1.57 -32.60 -17.68
C ALA A 215 -2.69 -32.87 -18.70
N GLN A 216 -2.94 -31.93 -19.61
CA GLN A 216 -3.89 -32.07 -20.71
C GLN A 216 -3.43 -33.10 -21.75
N SER A 217 -2.11 -33.21 -22.00
CA SER A 217 -1.53 -34.24 -22.86
C SER A 217 -1.71 -35.62 -22.25
N LEU A 218 -1.40 -35.78 -20.96
CA LEU A 218 -1.61 -37.03 -20.21
C LEU A 218 -3.09 -37.45 -20.20
N LEU A 219 -4.01 -36.49 -20.00
CA LEU A 219 -5.45 -36.76 -20.05
C LEU A 219 -5.89 -37.25 -21.44
N ARG A 220 -5.41 -36.61 -22.51
CA ARG A 220 -5.71 -37.04 -23.89
C ARG A 220 -5.13 -38.42 -24.21
N GLU A 221 -3.92 -38.70 -23.74
CA GLU A 221 -3.27 -40.01 -23.95
C GLU A 221 -4.02 -41.12 -23.20
N TYR A 222 -4.49 -40.85 -21.98
CA TYR A 222 -5.35 -41.76 -21.22
C TYR A 222 -6.68 -42.01 -21.93
N GLN A 223 -7.38 -40.97 -22.38
CA GLN A 223 -8.63 -41.07 -23.14
C GLN A 223 -8.46 -41.91 -24.43
N GLN A 224 -7.33 -41.77 -25.14
CA GLN A 224 -7.02 -42.57 -26.32
C GLN A 224 -6.73 -44.04 -26.00
N ARG A 225 -6.00 -44.33 -24.91
CA ARG A 225 -5.70 -45.70 -24.50
C ARG A 225 -6.93 -46.46 -24.02
N GLU A 226 -7.76 -45.81 -23.23
CA GLU A 226 -8.94 -46.43 -22.61
C GLU A 226 -10.17 -46.39 -23.52
N GLY A 227 -10.09 -45.72 -24.68
CA GLY A 227 -11.19 -45.59 -25.65
C GLY A 227 -12.43 -44.93 -25.07
N THR A 228 -12.25 -44.13 -24.01
CA THR A 228 -13.33 -43.66 -23.14
C THR A 228 -13.25 -42.15 -23.03
N ASP A 229 -14.31 -41.46 -23.49
CA ASP A 229 -14.42 -40.02 -23.30
C ASP A 229 -14.77 -39.72 -21.84
N MET A 230 -13.74 -39.36 -21.08
CA MET A 230 -13.87 -39.00 -19.67
C MET A 230 -14.82 -37.82 -19.44
N GLU A 231 -15.00 -36.88 -20.39
CA GLU A 231 -16.01 -35.83 -20.25
C GLU A 231 -17.43 -36.41 -20.35
N HIS A 232 -17.63 -37.35 -21.26
CA HIS A 232 -18.90 -38.06 -21.42
C HIS A 232 -19.22 -38.95 -20.22
N LEU A 233 -18.23 -39.64 -19.65
CA LEU A 233 -18.42 -40.40 -18.41
C LEU A 233 -18.69 -39.51 -17.20
N LEU A 234 -17.97 -38.40 -17.04
CA LEU A 234 -18.26 -37.42 -15.99
C LEU A 234 -19.67 -36.83 -16.15
N SER A 235 -20.16 -36.68 -17.38
CA SER A 235 -21.53 -36.23 -17.64
C SER A 235 -22.59 -37.34 -17.42
N GLN A 236 -22.27 -38.61 -17.71
CA GLN A 236 -23.18 -39.75 -17.50
C GLN A 236 -23.23 -40.24 -16.04
N SER A 237 -22.14 -40.13 -15.29
CA SER A 237 -22.08 -40.38 -13.85
C SER A 237 -22.92 -39.38 -13.04
N LEU A 238 -23.34 -38.26 -13.63
CA LEU A 238 -24.33 -37.34 -13.05
C LEU A 238 -25.78 -37.78 -13.28
N SER A 239 -26.00 -38.86 -14.04
CA SER A 239 -27.32 -39.42 -14.38
C SER A 239 -27.48 -40.89 -13.97
N SER A 240 -26.51 -41.48 -13.25
CA SER A 240 -26.60 -42.85 -12.72
C SER A 240 -26.92 -42.84 -11.23
N ASP A 241 -28.02 -43.51 -10.92
CA ASP A 241 -28.67 -43.73 -9.63
C ASP A 241 -27.75 -44.42 -8.59
N GLY A 242 -26.87 -43.62 -7.98
CA GLY A 242 -26.07 -44.00 -6.81
C GLY A 242 -26.15 -42.86 -5.80
N ASP A 243 -26.61 -43.18 -4.59
CA ASP A 243 -26.91 -42.29 -3.47
C ASP A 243 -25.66 -41.60 -2.87
N GLU A 244 -24.93 -40.86 -3.69
CA GLU A 244 -23.90 -39.91 -3.28
C GLU A 244 -24.44 -38.53 -3.65
N LYS A 245 -25.37 -38.06 -2.82
CA LYS A 245 -25.95 -36.72 -2.89
C LYS A 245 -24.88 -35.68 -2.56
N TYR A 246 -23.94 -35.46 -3.48
CA TYR A 246 -23.34 -34.14 -3.60
C TYR A 246 -24.49 -33.20 -3.90
N GLU A 247 -24.96 -32.52 -2.86
CA GLU A 247 -25.90 -31.43 -2.99
C GLU A 247 -25.22 -30.46 -3.95
N LYS A 248 -25.67 -30.47 -5.21
CA LYS A 248 -25.33 -29.45 -6.19
C LYS A 248 -26.01 -28.20 -5.66
N THR A 249 -25.39 -27.60 -4.65
CA THR A 249 -25.87 -26.42 -3.96
C THR A 249 -26.15 -25.45 -5.08
N ILE A 250 -27.38 -24.95 -5.15
CA ILE A 250 -27.70 -23.86 -6.06
C ILE A 250 -26.86 -22.70 -5.53
N ILE A 251 -25.64 -22.58 -6.06
CA ILE A 251 -24.66 -21.56 -5.72
C ILE A 251 -25.40 -20.26 -5.95
N LYS A 252 -25.77 -19.57 -4.86
CA LYS A 252 -26.44 -18.28 -4.99
C LYS A 252 -25.51 -17.40 -5.81
N SER A 253 -26.06 -16.49 -6.62
CA SER A 253 -25.22 -15.64 -7.49
C SER A 253 -24.08 -14.92 -6.74
N GLY A 254 -24.26 -14.64 -5.44
CA GLY A 254 -23.22 -14.14 -4.54
C GLY A 254 -22.03 -15.09 -4.37
N ASP A 255 -22.28 -16.38 -4.16
CA ASP A 255 -21.25 -17.40 -3.89
C ASP A 255 -20.35 -17.62 -5.13
N LYS A 256 -20.91 -17.50 -6.36
CA LYS A 256 -20.12 -17.60 -7.60
C LYS A 256 -19.19 -16.41 -7.79
N MET A 257 -19.63 -15.20 -7.42
CA MET A 257 -18.81 -14.00 -7.49
C MET A 257 -17.69 -14.05 -6.46
N PHE A 258 -18.03 -14.43 -5.22
CA PHE A 258 -17.06 -14.65 -4.16
C PHE A 258 -16.02 -15.71 -4.53
N TYR A 259 -16.44 -16.85 -5.08
CA TYR A 259 -15.50 -17.88 -5.55
C TYR A 259 -14.57 -17.38 -6.66
N LYS A 260 -15.08 -16.58 -7.61
CA LYS A 260 -14.24 -15.95 -8.65
C LYS A 260 -13.22 -14.98 -8.03
N PHE A 261 -13.65 -14.21 -7.04
CA PHE A 261 -12.78 -13.32 -6.28
C PHE A 261 -11.68 -14.12 -5.59
N MET A 262 -12.04 -15.13 -4.79
CA MET A 262 -11.10 -16.03 -4.10
C MET A 262 -10.11 -16.71 -5.06
N LYS A 263 -10.61 -17.26 -6.17
CA LYS A 263 -9.76 -17.88 -7.20
C LYS A 263 -8.78 -16.89 -7.83
N ARG A 264 -9.18 -15.62 -8.01
CA ARG A 264 -8.30 -14.60 -8.57
C ARG A 264 -7.21 -14.18 -7.58
N ILE A 265 -7.56 -14.01 -6.31
CA ILE A 265 -6.60 -13.58 -5.28
C ILE A 265 -5.69 -14.70 -4.80
N ALA A 266 -6.02 -15.98 -5.08
CA ALA A 266 -5.26 -17.14 -4.62
C ALA A 266 -3.77 -17.09 -5.00
N ALA A 267 -3.43 -16.50 -6.15
CA ALA A 267 -2.04 -16.34 -6.60
C ALA A 267 -1.22 -15.40 -5.70
N CYS A 268 -1.87 -14.42 -5.06
CA CYS A 268 -1.21 -13.48 -4.16
C CYS A 268 -2.22 -13.01 -3.10
N GLN A 269 -2.35 -13.75 -2.01
CA GLN A 269 -3.36 -13.48 -0.97
C GLN A 269 -2.98 -12.30 -0.06
N GLU A 270 -1.69 -11.95 0.00
CA GLU A 270 -1.16 -10.85 0.80
C GLU A 270 -1.39 -9.48 0.15
N GLN A 271 -1.92 -9.44 -1.08
CA GLN A 271 -2.23 -8.20 -1.79
C GLN A 271 -3.16 -7.31 -0.95
N ILE A 272 -2.72 -6.07 -0.68
CA ILE A 272 -3.50 -5.06 0.05
C ILE A 272 -4.14 -4.05 -0.90
N LEU A 273 -3.62 -3.95 -2.12
CA LEU A 273 -4.07 -3.04 -3.16
C LEU A 273 -3.94 -3.70 -4.53
N ARG A 274 -4.87 -3.40 -5.44
CA ARG A 274 -4.79 -3.82 -6.85
C ARG A 274 -5.10 -2.63 -7.74
N TYR A 275 -4.11 -2.18 -8.50
CA TYR A 275 -4.17 -1.02 -9.38
C TYR A 275 -4.38 -1.44 -10.82
N SER A 276 -5.40 -0.86 -11.49
CA SER A 276 -5.67 -1.11 -12.90
C SER A 276 -6.47 0.06 -13.49
N TRP A 277 -5.76 1.05 -14.05
CA TRP A 277 -6.37 2.24 -14.63
C TRP A 277 -7.26 1.92 -15.84
N SER A 278 -8.56 2.23 -15.73
CA SER A 278 -9.60 1.84 -16.68
C SER A 278 -9.75 0.31 -16.84
N GLY A 279 -9.37 -0.45 -15.82
CA GLY A 279 -9.50 -1.90 -15.77
C GLY A 279 -10.85 -2.37 -15.21
N GLU A 280 -10.94 -3.68 -14.95
CA GLU A 280 -12.10 -4.30 -14.33
C GLU A 280 -11.88 -4.52 -12.82
N PRO A 281 -12.80 -4.05 -11.96
CA PRO A 281 -12.77 -4.33 -10.53
C PRO A 281 -13.08 -5.80 -10.22
N LEU A 282 -12.50 -6.33 -9.14
CA LEU A 282 -12.87 -7.61 -8.57
C LEU A 282 -13.92 -7.41 -7.49
N PHE A 283 -15.16 -7.82 -7.78
CA PHE A 283 -16.26 -7.72 -6.83
C PHE A 283 -16.30 -8.90 -5.88
N LEU A 284 -16.53 -8.61 -4.60
CA LEU A 284 -16.72 -9.62 -3.55
C LEU A 284 -18.13 -10.22 -3.61
N THR A 285 -19.13 -9.36 -3.79
CA THR A 285 -20.55 -9.71 -3.95
C THR A 285 -21.08 -9.15 -5.26
N CYS A 286 -22.29 -9.56 -5.68
CA CYS A 286 -22.89 -9.01 -6.90
C CYS A 286 -22.96 -7.47 -6.83
N PRO A 287 -22.55 -6.76 -7.89
CA PRO A 287 -22.56 -5.31 -7.90
C PRO A 287 -23.97 -4.78 -7.64
N THR A 288 -24.11 -3.86 -6.69
CA THR A 288 -25.35 -3.13 -6.41
C THR A 288 -25.62 -2.09 -7.51
N SER A 289 -26.82 -1.53 -7.55
CA SER A 289 -27.17 -0.45 -8.49
C SER A 289 -26.22 0.76 -8.43
N GLU A 290 -25.50 0.94 -7.31
CA GLU A 290 -24.45 1.97 -7.13
C GLU A 290 -23.27 1.83 -8.12
N VAL A 291 -23.00 0.60 -8.59
CA VAL A 291 -21.99 0.34 -9.62
C VAL A 291 -22.53 0.65 -11.02
N THR A 292 -23.85 0.51 -11.21
CA THR A 292 -24.52 0.73 -12.50
C THR A 292 -24.68 2.23 -12.82
N GLU A 293 -24.86 3.07 -11.78
CA GLU A 293 -25.09 4.51 -11.92
C GLU A 293 -24.00 5.35 -11.23
N LEU A 294 -22.75 5.17 -11.65
CA LEU A 294 -21.64 5.99 -11.15
C LEU A 294 -21.87 7.48 -11.47
N PRO A 295 -21.75 8.38 -10.48
CA PRO A 295 -21.91 9.80 -10.73
C PRO A 295 -20.81 10.31 -11.68
N ALA A 296 -21.19 11.23 -12.57
CA ALA A 296 -20.24 11.93 -13.42
C ALA A 296 -19.30 12.82 -12.60
N CYS A 297 -18.11 13.11 -13.12
CA CYS A 297 -17.15 13.99 -12.52
C CYS A 297 -17.76 15.38 -12.27
N SER A 298 -17.67 15.87 -11.03
CA SER A 298 -18.20 17.16 -10.61
C SER A 298 -17.59 18.37 -11.34
N HIS A 299 -16.39 18.22 -11.91
CA HIS A 299 -15.68 19.31 -12.57
C HIS A 299 -15.89 19.36 -14.09
N CYS A 300 -15.80 18.22 -14.78
CA CYS A 300 -15.87 18.18 -16.25
C CYS A 300 -17.11 17.47 -16.80
N GLY A 301 -17.95 16.87 -15.94
CA GLY A 301 -19.14 16.13 -16.35
C GLY A 301 -18.89 14.81 -17.08
N ILE A 302 -17.63 14.42 -17.27
CA ILE A 302 -17.26 13.12 -17.88
C ILE A 302 -17.43 12.01 -16.84
N ARG A 303 -17.68 10.77 -17.31
CA ARG A 303 -17.75 9.59 -16.45
C ARG A 303 -16.49 9.37 -15.62
N ARG A 304 -16.66 8.69 -14.48
CA ARG A 304 -15.56 8.13 -13.69
C ARG A 304 -15.27 6.71 -14.17
N ILE A 305 -14.01 6.32 -14.09
CA ILE A 305 -13.52 4.98 -14.44
C ILE A 305 -12.83 4.36 -13.23
N PHE A 306 -12.74 3.04 -13.21
CA PHE A 306 -12.03 2.32 -12.17
C PHE A 306 -10.53 2.67 -12.20
N GLU A 307 -9.95 2.93 -11.03
CA GLU A 307 -8.54 3.25 -10.87
C GLU A 307 -7.80 2.18 -10.06
N PHE A 308 -8.22 1.91 -8.84
CA PHE A 308 -7.68 0.81 -8.03
C PHE A 308 -8.72 0.30 -7.01
N GLN A 309 -8.39 -0.82 -6.39
CA GLN A 309 -9.16 -1.36 -5.26
C GLN A 309 -8.27 -1.67 -4.05
N LEU A 310 -8.84 -1.53 -2.86
CA LEU A 310 -8.26 -2.00 -1.61
C LEU A 310 -8.79 -3.39 -1.28
N MET A 311 -7.89 -4.26 -0.85
CA MET A 311 -8.14 -5.67 -0.67
C MET A 311 -8.36 -6.01 0.81
N PRO A 312 -9.10 -7.08 1.13
CA PRO A 312 -9.46 -7.40 2.52
C PRO A 312 -8.24 -7.61 3.44
N ALA A 313 -7.13 -8.12 2.89
CA ALA A 313 -5.89 -8.34 3.64
C ALA A 313 -5.38 -7.08 4.36
N LEU A 314 -5.69 -5.89 3.81
CA LEU A 314 -5.31 -4.59 4.38
C LEU A 314 -5.89 -4.38 5.78
N VAL A 315 -7.12 -4.86 6.07
CA VAL A 315 -7.78 -4.69 7.38
C VAL A 315 -6.90 -5.17 8.52
N SER A 316 -6.28 -6.34 8.36
CA SER A 316 -5.40 -6.96 9.38
C SER A 316 -4.11 -6.17 9.66
N MET A 317 -3.74 -5.29 8.73
CA MET A 317 -2.51 -4.49 8.75
C MET A 317 -2.75 -3.07 9.28
N LEU A 318 -3.99 -2.59 9.27
CA LEU A 318 -4.40 -1.29 9.81
C LEU A 318 -4.41 -1.31 11.35
N ARG A 319 -3.22 -1.31 11.95
CA ARG A 319 -3.03 -1.32 13.40
C ARG A 319 -2.81 0.09 13.94
N SER A 320 -3.34 0.37 15.12
CA SER A 320 -3.05 1.59 15.87
C SER A 320 -2.19 1.27 17.08
N ALA A 321 -1.23 2.15 17.40
CA ALA A 321 -0.37 1.95 18.56
C ALA A 321 -1.15 2.01 19.89
N ASN A 322 -2.10 2.94 20.04
CA ASN A 322 -2.67 3.26 21.36
C ASN A 322 -4.17 3.62 21.36
N LEU A 323 -4.87 3.62 20.21
CA LEU A 323 -6.20 4.23 20.09
C LEU A 323 -7.34 3.27 19.76
N GLY A 324 -7.09 1.95 19.73
CA GLY A 324 -8.13 0.95 19.46
C GLY A 324 -8.91 1.21 18.16
N LEU A 325 -8.27 1.84 17.17
CA LEU A 325 -8.89 2.17 15.90
C LEU A 325 -9.18 0.88 15.14
N SER A 326 -10.41 0.74 14.64
CA SER A 326 -10.84 -0.38 13.79
C SER A 326 -11.55 0.16 12.56
N VAL A 327 -11.24 -0.42 11.40
CA VAL A 327 -11.92 -0.17 10.14
C VAL A 327 -12.13 -1.52 9.48
N GLU A 328 -13.38 -1.87 9.21
CA GLU A 328 -13.79 -3.13 8.60
C GLU A 328 -14.34 -2.87 7.19
N PHE A 329 -13.92 -3.70 6.23
CA PHE A 329 -14.41 -3.71 4.86
C PHE A 329 -13.99 -5.02 4.19
N GLY A 330 -14.78 -5.49 3.22
CA GLY A 330 -14.39 -6.58 2.33
C GLY A 330 -13.51 -6.07 1.19
N THR A 331 -14.00 -5.14 0.38
CA THR A 331 -13.19 -4.47 -0.66
C THR A 331 -13.66 -3.03 -0.87
N VAL A 332 -12.74 -2.13 -1.19
CA VAL A 332 -13.05 -0.73 -1.54
C VAL A 332 -12.65 -0.49 -2.98
N LEU A 333 -13.59 -0.07 -3.81
CA LEU A 333 -13.38 0.22 -5.23
C LEU A 333 -13.29 1.73 -5.43
N ILE A 334 -12.20 2.22 -6.02
CA ILE A 334 -11.95 3.65 -6.21
C ILE A 334 -12.14 4.01 -7.68
N TYR A 335 -12.91 5.07 -7.92
CA TYR A 335 -13.24 5.58 -9.24
C TYR A 335 -12.86 7.05 -9.37
N THR A 336 -12.17 7.38 -10.45
CA THR A 336 -11.75 8.76 -10.74
C THR A 336 -12.08 9.19 -12.15
N CYS A 337 -12.00 10.49 -12.41
CA CYS A 337 -12.30 11.06 -13.71
C CYS A 337 -11.46 10.45 -14.84
N GLU A 338 -12.12 10.00 -15.91
CA GLU A 338 -11.47 9.45 -17.12
C GLU A 338 -10.47 10.42 -17.76
N LYS A 339 -10.80 11.72 -17.81
CA LYS A 339 -9.91 12.75 -18.34
C LYS A 339 -8.85 13.20 -17.33
N SER A 340 -8.82 12.61 -16.14
CA SER A 340 -8.00 13.06 -15.02
C SER A 340 -8.09 14.58 -14.81
N CYS A 341 -9.27 15.19 -15.00
CA CYS A 341 -9.39 16.65 -14.99
C CYS A 341 -8.91 17.26 -13.67
N TRP A 342 -8.21 18.38 -13.76
CA TRP A 342 -7.72 19.15 -12.62
C TRP A 342 -8.00 20.63 -12.88
N PRO A 343 -8.72 21.34 -12.00
CA PRO A 343 -8.97 22.76 -12.20
C PRO A 343 -7.66 23.56 -12.17
N GLN A 344 -7.56 24.62 -12.96
CA GLN A 344 -6.36 25.47 -12.97
C GLN A 344 -6.17 26.13 -11.59
N ASN A 345 -4.92 26.15 -11.11
CA ASN A 345 -4.51 26.75 -9.83
C ASN A 345 -5.29 26.23 -8.60
N HIS A 346 -5.78 24.99 -8.67
CA HIS A 346 -6.48 24.36 -7.56
C HIS A 346 -5.46 23.91 -6.49
N GLN A 347 -5.54 24.54 -5.31
CA GLN A 347 -4.69 24.22 -4.15
C GLN A 347 -5.38 23.24 -3.19
N THR A 348 -6.60 22.83 -3.51
CA THR A 348 -7.40 21.90 -2.72
C THR A 348 -7.51 20.55 -3.42
N PRO A 349 -7.45 19.42 -2.69
CA PRO A 349 -7.71 18.11 -3.26
C PRO A 349 -9.15 17.99 -3.79
N VAL A 350 -9.31 17.24 -4.89
CA VAL A 350 -10.62 16.94 -5.49
C VAL A 350 -11.18 15.67 -4.87
N GLU A 351 -12.44 15.70 -4.43
CA GLU A 351 -13.13 14.51 -3.91
C GLU A 351 -13.50 13.56 -5.06
N GLU A 352 -13.07 12.30 -4.93
CA GLU A 352 -13.33 11.22 -5.87
C GLU A 352 -14.33 10.22 -5.29
N PHE A 353 -14.76 9.25 -6.09
CA PHE A 353 -15.84 8.36 -5.72
C PHE A 353 -15.30 6.98 -5.28
N CYS A 354 -15.92 6.39 -4.26
CA CYS A 354 -15.61 5.03 -3.85
C CYS A 354 -16.87 4.22 -3.54
N ILE A 355 -16.76 2.90 -3.73
CA ILE A 355 -17.79 1.93 -3.38
C ILE A 355 -17.18 0.96 -2.37
N ILE A 356 -17.87 0.72 -1.27
CA ILE A 356 -17.44 -0.18 -0.20
C ILE A 356 -18.32 -1.43 -0.26
N GLN A 357 -17.70 -2.59 -0.41
CA GLN A 357 -18.36 -3.88 -0.19
C GLN A 357 -17.95 -4.39 1.19
N GLU A 358 -18.94 -4.60 2.05
CA GLU A 358 -18.76 -5.20 3.39
C GLU A 358 -18.32 -6.66 3.25
N ASP A 359 -17.70 -7.19 4.29
CA ASP A 359 -17.38 -8.61 4.35
C ASP A 359 -18.71 -9.41 4.38
N PRO A 360 -18.95 -10.36 3.46
CA PRO A 360 -20.16 -11.16 3.45
C PRO A 360 -20.41 -11.90 4.77
N ASP A 361 -19.35 -12.21 5.52
CA ASP A 361 -19.45 -12.92 6.79
C ASP A 361 -19.87 -12.03 7.96
N GLU A 362 -19.83 -10.69 7.85
CA GLU A 362 -20.32 -9.77 8.89
C GLU A 362 -21.80 -10.02 9.24
N LEU A 363 -22.59 -10.54 8.30
CA LEU A 363 -24.00 -10.87 8.52
C LEU A 363 -24.19 -12.14 9.36
N LEU A 364 -23.17 -12.99 9.45
CA LEU A 364 -23.19 -14.25 10.19
C LEU A 364 -22.82 -14.06 11.67
N PHE A 365 -22.14 -12.96 12.01
CA PHE A 365 -21.63 -12.68 13.36
C PHE A 365 -22.35 -11.55 14.10
N LYS A 366 -23.51 -11.08 13.60
CA LYS A 366 -24.35 -10.05 14.23
C LYS A 366 -25.31 -10.59 15.29
#